data_AF-A0A7C8RL29-F1
#
_entry.id   AF-A0A7C8RL29-F1
#
_cell.length_a   1.000
_cell.length_b   1.000
_cell.length_c   1.000
_cell.angle_alpha   90.00
_cell.angle_beta   90.00
_cell.angle_gamma   90.00
#
_symmetry.space_group_name_H-M   'P 1'
#
loop_
_entity.id
_entity.type
_entity.pdbx_description
1 polymer ?
#
loop_
_entity_poly.entity_id
_entity_poly.type
_entity_poly.pdbx_seq_one_letter_code
_entity_poly.pdbx_strand_id
1 'polypeptide(L)'
;MMPEKISLYALDNQVLFFQHHNDAIMPHLRIVHKYPQCFPTVQVDRGAIRFILGGAQLMCPGLTSPGAKLPPPEGNIPEGAVVAINAEGKEHACMIGVLKMSTEDIKKLNKGNGVENCHYLGDGLWKMDSE
;
A
#
# COMPACT_ATOMS: atom_id res chain seq x y z
N MET A 1 -3.94 11.60 -26.33
CA MET A 1 -3.79 11.12 -24.94
C MET A 1 -5.03 10.31 -24.63
N MET A 2 -4.90 9.04 -24.23
CA MET A 2 -6.08 8.30 -23.77
C MET A 2 -6.60 8.98 -22.50
N PRO A 3 -7.92 9.13 -22.32
CA PRO A 3 -8.45 9.69 -21.08
C PRO A 3 -8.02 8.81 -19.92
N GLU A 4 -7.60 9.44 -18.82
CA GLU A 4 -7.32 8.75 -17.56
C GLU A 4 -8.57 7.95 -17.15
N LYS A 5 -8.40 6.65 -16.90
CA LYS A 5 -9.51 5.75 -16.59
C LYS A 5 -9.25 5.04 -15.27
N ILE A 6 -10.11 5.33 -14.29
CA ILE A 6 -10.19 4.60 -13.03
C ILE A 6 -11.51 3.82 -13.04
N SER A 7 -11.43 2.52 -12.75
CA SER A 7 -12.61 1.66 -12.56
C SER A 7 -12.77 1.40 -11.06
N LEU A 8 -13.98 1.58 -10.53
CA LEU A 8 -14.32 1.28 -9.14
C LEU A 8 -15.21 0.05 -9.09
N TYR A 9 -14.84 -0.94 -8.28
CA TYR A 9 -15.62 -2.16 -8.05
C TYR A 9 -16.31 -2.02 -6.70
N ALA A 10 -17.63 -1.82 -6.74
CA ALA A 10 -18.44 -1.53 -5.56
C ALA A 10 -19.55 -2.56 -5.34
N LEU A 11 -19.91 -2.75 -4.07
CA LEU A 11 -21.08 -3.50 -3.63
C LEU A 11 -21.82 -2.64 -2.60
N ASP A 12 -23.14 -2.48 -2.75
CA ASP A 12 -23.97 -1.67 -1.84
C ASP A 12 -23.41 -0.25 -1.60
N ASN A 13 -23.00 0.42 -2.67
CA ASN A 13 -22.32 1.73 -2.66
C ASN A 13 -20.97 1.79 -1.94
N GLN A 14 -20.42 0.67 -1.48
CA GLN A 14 -19.08 0.63 -0.88
C GLN A 14 -18.05 0.23 -1.92
N VAL A 15 -17.06 1.09 -2.16
CA VAL A 15 -15.93 0.74 -3.03
C VAL A 15 -15.07 -0.31 -2.32
N LEU A 16 -14.95 -1.48 -2.95
CA LEU A 16 -14.16 -2.60 -2.43
C LEU A 16 -12.77 -2.65 -3.06
N PHE A 17 -12.71 -2.38 -4.37
CA PHE A 17 -11.48 -2.38 -5.15
C PHE A 17 -11.49 -1.26 -6.19
N PHE A 18 -10.32 -0.90 -6.68
CA PHE A 18 -10.14 0.06 -7.75
C PHE A 18 -9.05 -0.43 -8.72
N GLN A 19 -9.11 0.04 -9.96
CA GLN A 19 -8.12 -0.28 -10.98
C GLN A 19 -7.86 0.95 -11.84
N HIS A 20 -6.59 1.28 -12.03
CA HIS A 20 -6.15 2.28 -12.98
C HIS A 20 -5.82 1.59 -14.31
N HIS A 21 -6.50 1.96 -15.40
CA HIS A 21 -6.38 1.30 -16.70
C HIS A 21 -6.44 -0.24 -16.64
N ASN A 22 -5.31 -0.90 -16.95
CA ASN A 22 -5.13 -2.35 -16.94
C ASN A 22 -4.11 -2.78 -15.88
N ASP A 23 -3.83 -1.92 -14.90
CA ASP A 23 -2.94 -2.23 -13.78
C ASP A 23 -3.56 -3.32 -12.89
N ALA A 24 -2.85 -3.78 -11.86
CA ALA A 24 -3.41 -4.71 -10.90
C ALA A 24 -4.68 -4.14 -10.23
N ILE A 25 -5.65 -5.00 -9.92
CA ILE A 25 -6.80 -4.61 -9.10
C ILE A 25 -6.30 -4.37 -7.67
N MET A 26 -6.51 -3.17 -7.16
CA MET A 26 -6.05 -2.73 -5.86
C MET A 26 -7.21 -2.72 -4.86
N PRO A 27 -7.03 -3.26 -3.64
CA PRO A 27 -8.07 -3.23 -2.63
C PRO A 27 -8.22 -1.83 -2.04
N HIS A 28 -9.43 -1.49 -1.63
CA HIS A 28 -9.68 -0.31 -0.80
C HIS A 28 -9.17 -0.54 0.63
N LEU A 29 -8.75 0.51 1.35
CA LEU A 29 -8.25 0.35 2.72
C LEU A 29 -9.30 -0.24 3.66
N ARG A 30 -10.60 0.06 3.46
CA ARG A 30 -11.68 -0.49 4.30
C ARG A 30 -11.79 -2.01 4.19
N ILE A 31 -11.63 -2.60 2.99
CA ILE A 31 -11.67 -4.06 2.84
C ILE A 31 -10.43 -4.72 3.47
N VAL A 32 -9.28 -4.06 3.36
CA VAL A 32 -8.04 -4.49 4.02
C VAL A 32 -8.15 -4.43 5.54
N HIS A 33 -8.79 -3.40 6.09
CA HIS A 33 -9.01 -3.30 7.54
C HIS A 33 -9.97 -4.39 8.04
N LYS A 34 -10.96 -4.78 7.24
CA LYS A 34 -11.92 -5.82 7.59
C LYS A 34 -11.33 -7.24 7.50
N TYR A 35 -10.43 -7.48 6.54
CA TYR A 35 -9.83 -8.79 6.29
C TYR A 35 -8.31 -8.70 6.07
N PRO A 36 -7.53 -8.21 7.06
CA PRO A 36 -6.11 -7.91 6.88
C PRO A 36 -5.27 -9.14 6.50
N GLN A 37 -5.67 -10.33 6.94
CA GLN A 37 -5.02 -11.60 6.64
C GLN A 37 -5.11 -12.02 5.17
N CYS A 38 -6.01 -11.41 4.39
CA CYS A 38 -6.21 -11.74 2.98
C CYS A 38 -5.23 -11.01 2.04
N PHE A 39 -4.39 -10.12 2.58
CA PHE A 39 -3.53 -9.26 1.77
C PHE A 39 -2.06 -9.41 2.17
N PRO A 40 -1.12 -9.35 1.21
CA PRO A 40 0.28 -9.25 1.53
C PRO A 40 0.54 -7.92 2.24
N THR A 41 1.28 -7.95 3.34
CA THR A 41 1.55 -6.75 4.14
C THR A 41 3.04 -6.56 4.38
N VAL A 42 3.45 -5.29 4.43
CA VAL A 42 4.73 -4.86 5.02
C VAL A 42 4.45 -3.80 6.08
N GLN A 43 5.39 -3.57 6.99
CA GLN A 43 5.27 -2.56 8.04
C GLN A 43 6.34 -1.48 7.90
N VAL A 44 5.94 -0.23 8.09
CA VAL A 44 6.85 0.93 8.23
C VAL A 44 6.95 1.36 9.69
N ASP A 45 8.02 2.11 10.00
CA ASP A 45 8.13 2.79 11.28
C ASP A 45 7.12 3.94 11.44
N ARG A 46 7.04 4.46 12.67
CA ARG A 46 6.18 5.61 12.99
C ARG A 46 6.53 6.91 12.26
N GLY A 47 7.80 7.10 11.90
CA GLY A 47 8.30 8.30 11.24
C GLY A 47 7.81 8.45 9.80
N ALA A 48 7.56 7.34 9.11
CA ALA A 48 7.03 7.30 7.75
C ALA A 48 5.56 7.71 7.65
N ILE A 49 4.77 7.51 8.72
CA ILE A 49 3.30 7.69 8.70
C ILE A 49 2.91 9.06 8.17
N ARG A 50 3.50 10.15 8.69
CA ARG A 50 3.12 11.52 8.28
C ARG A 50 3.33 11.78 6.78
N PHE A 51 4.32 11.13 6.18
CA PHE A 51 4.64 11.30 4.77
C PHE A 51 3.70 10.48 3.89
N ILE A 52 3.39 9.25 4.32
CA ILE A 52 2.40 8.39 3.67
C ILE A 52 1.03 9.08 3.61
N LEU A 53 0.59 9.67 4.72
CA LEU A 53 -0.68 10.41 4.79
C LEU A 53 -0.67 11.72 3.99
N GLY A 54 0.50 12.14 3.49
CA GLY A 54 0.66 13.23 2.53
C GLY A 54 0.74 12.78 1.07
N GLY A 55 0.55 11.48 0.78
CA GLY A 55 0.63 10.92 -0.57
C GLY A 55 2.04 10.64 -1.06
N ALA A 56 3.04 10.62 -0.17
CA ALA A 56 4.42 10.33 -0.56
C ALA A 56 4.60 8.86 -0.99
N GLN A 57 5.56 8.65 -1.89
CA GLN A 57 6.12 7.34 -2.23
C GLN A 57 6.92 6.79 -1.04
N LEU A 58 6.98 5.47 -0.88
CA LEU A 58 7.69 4.86 0.24
C LEU A 58 9.07 4.38 -0.19
N MET A 59 10.09 5.05 0.35
CA MET A 59 11.49 4.76 0.06
C MET A 59 11.99 3.53 0.82
N CYS A 60 12.95 2.79 0.26
CA CYS A 60 13.51 1.58 0.89
C CYS A 60 13.97 1.78 2.35
N PRO A 61 14.63 2.90 2.73
CA PRO A 61 15.00 3.14 4.14
C PRO A 61 13.83 3.17 5.12
N GLY A 62 12.62 3.54 4.67
CA GLY A 62 11.41 3.51 5.51
C GLY A 62 10.86 2.09 5.75
N LEU A 63 11.33 1.10 4.97
CA LEU A 63 10.95 -0.31 5.05
C LEU A 63 12.03 -1.18 5.71
N THR A 64 13.20 -0.60 6.03
CA THR A 64 14.34 -1.30 6.64
C THR A 64 14.77 -0.67 7.97
N SER A 65 14.04 0.33 8.44
CA SER A 65 14.26 0.98 9.73
C SER A 65 13.90 0.06 10.91
N PRO A 66 14.30 0.39 12.16
CA PRO A 66 14.08 -0.50 13.31
C PRO A 66 12.62 -0.88 13.59
N GLY A 67 11.69 0.02 13.26
CA GLY A 67 10.24 -0.22 13.40
C GLY A 67 9.59 -0.86 12.18
N ALA A 68 10.32 -1.02 11.07
CA ALA A 68 9.82 -1.63 9.86
C ALA A 68 9.90 -3.16 9.91
N LYS A 69 8.99 -3.82 9.19
CA LYS A 69 8.97 -5.29 9.06
C LYS A 69 8.69 -5.67 7.63
N LEU A 70 9.65 -6.38 7.05
CA LEU A 70 9.52 -7.08 5.78
C LEU A 70 9.37 -8.58 6.05
N PRO A 71 8.68 -9.33 5.18
CA PRO A 71 8.58 -10.78 5.31
C PRO A 71 9.97 -11.44 5.27
N PRO A 72 10.11 -12.65 5.84
CA PRO A 72 11.33 -13.42 5.74
C PRO A 72 11.54 -13.90 4.28
N PRO A 73 12.75 -14.40 3.91
CA PRO A 73 13.06 -14.79 2.52
C PRO A 73 12.09 -15.81 1.91
N GLU A 74 11.59 -16.77 2.69
CA GLU A 74 10.57 -17.74 2.27
C GLU A 74 9.20 -17.12 1.96
N GLY A 75 8.96 -15.90 2.45
CA GLY A 75 7.79 -15.08 2.18
C GLY A 75 8.09 -13.88 1.28
N ASN A 76 9.17 -13.94 0.47
CA ASN A 76 9.54 -12.83 -0.40
C ASN A 76 8.39 -12.45 -1.33
N ILE A 77 8.04 -11.16 -1.33
CA ILE A 77 7.00 -10.62 -2.20
C ILE A 77 7.69 -10.01 -3.43
N PRO A 78 7.29 -10.40 -4.65
CA PRO A 78 7.95 -9.94 -5.88
C PRO A 78 7.63 -8.47 -6.18
N GLU A 79 8.47 -7.86 -7.02
CA GLU A 79 8.17 -6.58 -7.66
C GLU A 79 6.84 -6.63 -8.41
N GLY A 80 6.10 -5.51 -8.42
CA GLY A 80 4.80 -5.39 -9.07
C GLY A 80 3.64 -5.92 -8.23
N ALA A 81 3.90 -6.58 -7.10
CA ALA A 81 2.83 -7.03 -6.21
C ALA A 81 2.18 -5.87 -5.46
N VAL A 82 0.85 -5.96 -5.31
CA VAL A 82 0.06 -5.05 -4.48
C VAL A 82 0.24 -5.44 -3.01
N VAL A 83 0.56 -4.46 -2.17
CA VAL A 83 0.83 -4.66 -0.73
C VAL A 83 0.08 -3.63 0.11
N ALA A 84 -0.39 -4.07 1.27
CA ALA A 84 -0.90 -3.20 2.32
C ALA A 84 0.23 -2.79 3.27
N ILE A 85 0.27 -1.51 3.61
CA ILE A 85 1.34 -0.91 4.42
C ILE A 85 0.81 -0.65 5.82
N ASN A 86 1.23 -1.49 6.75
CA ASN A 86 0.96 -1.33 8.17
C ASN A 86 1.91 -0.31 8.79
N ALA A 87 1.46 0.34 9.86
CA ALA A 87 2.26 1.30 10.61
C ALA A 87 2.58 0.77 12.00
N GLU A 88 3.83 0.92 12.43
CA GLU A 88 4.26 0.50 13.76
C GLU A 88 3.41 1.11 14.88
N GLY A 89 2.82 0.25 15.71
CA GLY A 89 1.96 0.67 16.83
C GLY A 89 0.56 1.13 16.40
N LYS A 90 0.14 0.83 15.17
CA LYS A 90 -1.23 0.99 14.67
C LYS A 90 -1.81 -0.36 14.31
N GLU A 91 -3.12 -0.48 14.50
CA GLU A 91 -3.87 -1.70 14.18
C GLU A 91 -4.14 -1.84 12.68
N HIS A 92 -4.38 -0.72 12.01
CA HIS A 92 -4.84 -0.71 10.62
C HIS A 92 -3.76 -0.25 9.64
N ALA A 93 -3.83 -0.78 8.42
CA ALA A 93 -3.00 -0.33 7.29
C ALA A 93 -3.26 1.15 6.98
N CYS A 94 -2.21 1.85 6.59
CA CYS A 94 -2.26 3.28 6.28
C CYS A 94 -2.17 3.60 4.78
N MET A 95 -1.74 2.63 3.97
CA MET A 95 -1.57 2.77 2.53
C MET A 95 -1.68 1.42 1.82
N ILE A 96 -2.13 1.46 0.58
CA ILE A 96 -2.04 0.42 -0.42
C ILE A 96 -1.07 0.91 -1.50
N GLY A 97 -0.16 0.05 -1.89
CA GLY A 97 0.84 0.39 -2.89
C GLY A 97 1.32 -0.80 -3.68
N VAL A 98 2.15 -0.53 -4.69
CA VAL A 98 2.77 -1.53 -5.55
C VAL A 98 4.27 -1.56 -5.30
N LEU A 99 4.82 -2.74 -5.03
CA LEU A 99 6.26 -2.90 -4.86
C LEU A 99 7.01 -2.51 -6.16
N LYS A 100 8.02 -1.66 -6.05
CA LYS A 100 8.92 -1.28 -7.15
C LYS A 100 10.22 -2.09 -7.18
N MET A 101 10.40 -2.98 -6.21
CA MET A 101 11.41 -4.03 -6.21
C MET A 101 10.96 -5.12 -5.21
N SER A 102 11.54 -6.32 -5.27
CA SER A 102 11.16 -7.40 -4.34
C SER A 102 11.49 -7.03 -2.89
N THR A 103 10.77 -7.59 -1.91
CA THR A 103 11.04 -7.30 -0.48
C THR A 103 12.45 -7.69 -0.06
N GLU A 104 13.04 -8.71 -0.70
CA GLU A 104 14.43 -9.11 -0.50
C GLU A 104 15.40 -8.04 -1.04
N ASP A 105 15.14 -7.47 -2.21
CA ASP A 105 15.94 -6.40 -2.79
C ASP A 105 15.83 -5.10 -1.99
N ILE A 106 14.63 -4.76 -1.48
CA ILE A 106 14.44 -3.61 -0.57
C ILE A 106 15.40 -3.75 0.63
N LYS A 107 15.44 -4.94 1.22
CA LYS A 107 16.28 -5.22 2.39
C LYS A 107 17.77 -5.19 2.07
N LYS A 108 18.18 -5.72 0.91
CA LYS A 108 19.60 -5.80 0.49
C LYS A 108 20.14 -4.46 0.00
N LEU A 109 19.41 -3.77 -0.87
CA LEU A 109 19.86 -2.54 -1.53
C LEU A 109 19.67 -1.31 -0.64
N ASN A 110 18.58 -1.27 0.11
CA ASN A 110 18.21 -0.18 1.01
C ASN A 110 18.29 1.23 0.37
N LYS A 111 17.96 1.33 -0.92
CA LYS A 111 18.04 2.57 -1.69
C LYS A 111 16.98 2.59 -2.79
N GLY A 112 16.43 3.78 -3.05
CA GLY A 112 15.43 3.99 -4.11
C GLY A 112 13.99 3.93 -3.60
N ASN A 113 13.06 3.97 -4.55
CA ASN A 113 11.63 3.86 -4.28
C ASN A 113 11.28 2.37 -4.05
N GLY A 114 10.78 2.03 -2.87
CA GLY A 114 10.46 0.65 -2.51
C GLY A 114 9.01 0.29 -2.85
N VAL A 115 8.07 1.18 -2.51
CA VAL A 115 6.64 1.01 -2.80
C VAL A 115 6.07 2.28 -3.39
N GLU A 116 5.40 2.13 -4.52
CA GLU A 116 4.61 3.19 -5.11
C GLU A 116 3.26 3.36 -4.40
N ASN A 117 2.92 4.58 -4.04
CA ASN A 117 1.67 4.93 -3.38
C ASN A 117 0.52 4.91 -4.40
N CYS A 118 -0.55 4.17 -4.07
CA CYS A 118 -1.76 4.10 -4.89
C CYS A 118 -3.00 4.60 -4.16
N HIS A 119 -3.13 4.29 -2.85
CA HIS A 119 -4.26 4.70 -2.03
C HIS A 119 -3.82 4.80 -0.56
N TYR A 120 -4.20 5.85 0.16
CA TYR A 120 -3.80 6.06 1.56
C TYR A 120 -4.92 6.68 2.41
N LEU A 121 -4.79 6.56 3.73
CA LEU A 121 -5.78 7.13 4.64
C LEU A 121 -5.86 8.65 4.49
N GLY A 122 -7.05 9.16 4.18
CA GLY A 122 -7.29 10.59 4.02
C GLY A 122 -7.17 11.11 2.58
N ASP A 123 -6.86 10.23 1.61
CA ASP A 123 -6.91 10.60 0.19
C ASP A 123 -8.36 10.79 -0.32
N GLY A 124 -8.50 11.10 -1.62
CA GLY A 124 -9.80 11.33 -2.25
C GLY A 124 -10.70 10.11 -2.15
N LEU A 125 -10.19 8.92 -2.50
CA LEU A 125 -10.97 7.67 -2.49
C LEU A 125 -11.44 7.30 -1.08
N TRP A 126 -10.59 7.47 -0.07
CA TRP A 126 -10.94 7.26 1.34
C TRP A 126 -12.13 8.10 1.79
N LYS A 127 -12.20 9.34 1.28
CA LYS A 127 -13.24 10.33 1.61
C LYS A 127 -14.52 10.14 0.80
N MET A 128 -14.54 9.33 -0.27
CA MET A 128 -15.72 9.17 -1.11
C MET A 128 -16.91 8.53 -0.37
N ASP A 129 -16.67 7.71 0.65
CA ASP A 129 -17.73 7.02 1.40
C ASP A 129 -18.33 7.88 2.54
N SER A 130 -18.24 9.21 2.47
CA SER A 130 -18.67 10.11 3.57
C SER A 130 -19.87 11.02 3.27
N GLU A 131 -20.72 10.63 2.32
CA GLU A 131 -22.09 11.18 2.18
C GLU A 131 -23.15 10.08 2.25
#